data_AF-A0A0L0F501-F1
#
_entry.id   AF-A0A0L0F501-F1
#
_cell.length_a   1.000
_cell.length_b   1.000
_cell.length_c   1.000
_cell.angle_alpha   90.00
_cell.angle_beta   90.00
_cell.angle_gamma   90.00
#
_symmetry.space_group_name_H-M   'P 1'
#
loop_
_entity.id
_entity.type
_entity.pdbx_description
1 polymer ?
#
loop_
_entity_poly.entity_id
_entity_poly.type
_entity_poly.pdbx_seq_one_letter_code
_entity_poly.pdbx_strand_id
1 'polypeptide(L)'
;MTCVEPQKATKQEMAAFHTDEYISFLESVTTKPIASDAAKLYMHNVFEDCPVFPGLYDFCRSSAGSSIGGAVALNCRDSVIAINWSGGLHHAMRSAASGFCYVNDIVLAILELLK
;
A
#
# COMPACT_ATOMS: atom_id res chain seq x y z
N MET A 1 23.76 10.39 1.05
CA MET A 1 22.47 9.78 0.65
C MET A 1 21.70 10.80 -0.17
N THR A 2 20.97 10.39 -1.19
CA THR A 2 20.07 11.27 -1.95
C THR A 2 18.69 11.14 -1.33
N CYS A 3 18.11 12.26 -0.88
CA CYS A 3 16.72 12.29 -0.43
C CYS A 3 15.82 12.45 -1.65
N VAL A 4 14.84 11.56 -1.82
CA VAL A 4 13.88 11.58 -2.92
C VAL A 4 12.49 11.71 -2.33
N GLU A 5 11.68 12.60 -2.90
CA GLU A 5 10.27 12.66 -2.56
C GLU A 5 9.54 11.48 -3.23
N PRO A 6 8.85 10.63 -2.45
CA PRO A 6 8.24 9.44 -3.01
C PRO A 6 7.01 9.78 -3.85
N GLN A 7 6.91 9.16 -5.01
CA GLN A 7 5.66 9.20 -5.79
C GLN A 7 4.61 8.33 -5.12
N LYS A 8 3.38 8.83 -5.00
CA LYS A 8 2.25 8.06 -4.51
C LYS A 8 1.87 6.97 -5.52
N ALA A 9 1.86 5.71 -5.09
CA ALA A 9 1.43 4.60 -5.93
C ALA A 9 0.03 4.85 -6.52
N THR A 10 -0.13 4.49 -7.77
CA THR A 10 -1.41 4.45 -8.47
C THR A 10 -2.23 3.25 -8.00
N LYS A 11 -3.52 3.29 -8.29
CA LYS A 11 -4.42 2.15 -8.04
C LYS A 11 -3.97 0.90 -8.79
N GLN A 12 -3.52 1.08 -10.03
CA GLN A 12 -3.04 0.02 -10.92
C GLN A 12 -1.79 -0.65 -10.34
N GLU A 13 -0.84 0.13 -9.83
CA GLU A 13 0.36 -0.41 -9.18
C GLU A 13 0.01 -1.21 -7.93
N MET A 14 -0.88 -0.71 -7.06
CA MET A 14 -1.31 -1.47 -5.88
C MET A 14 -2.09 -2.74 -6.25
N ALA A 15 -2.88 -2.69 -7.33
CA ALA A 15 -3.64 -3.83 -7.86
C ALA A 15 -2.77 -4.87 -8.58
N ALA A 16 -1.46 -4.64 -8.77
CA ALA A 16 -0.55 -5.65 -9.29
C ALA A 16 -0.48 -6.89 -8.38
N PHE A 17 -0.69 -6.71 -7.07
CA PHE A 17 -0.86 -7.80 -6.11
C PHE A 17 -2.29 -7.88 -5.57
N HIS A 18 -2.80 -6.76 -5.06
CA HIS A 18 -4.10 -6.70 -4.40
C HIS A 18 -5.27 -6.81 -5.37
N THR A 19 -6.46 -7.13 -4.88
CA THR A 19 -7.65 -7.11 -5.74
C THR A 19 -8.10 -5.67 -6.03
N ASP A 20 -8.60 -5.43 -7.25
CA ASP A 20 -9.17 -4.13 -7.62
C ASP A 20 -10.29 -3.69 -6.68
N GLU A 21 -11.11 -4.65 -6.23
CA GLU A 21 -12.17 -4.43 -5.26
C GLU A 21 -11.61 -3.90 -3.94
N TYR A 22 -10.56 -4.51 -3.40
CA TYR A 22 -9.98 -4.12 -2.12
C TYR A 22 -9.34 -2.73 -2.18
N ILE A 23 -8.60 -2.42 -3.25
CA ILE A 23 -8.03 -1.08 -3.42
C ILE A 23 -9.12 -0.01 -3.59
N SER A 24 -10.19 -0.33 -4.35
CA SER A 24 -11.36 0.54 -4.48
C SER A 24 -12.06 0.77 -3.13
N PHE A 25 -12.11 -0.27 -2.29
CA PHE A 25 -12.65 -0.18 -0.95
C PHE A 25 -11.82 0.78 -0.07
N LEU A 26 -10.49 0.63 -0.02
CA LEU A 26 -9.60 1.50 0.76
C LEU A 26 -9.73 2.98 0.34
N GLU A 27 -9.86 3.25 -0.96
CA GLU A 27 -10.11 4.58 -1.51
C GLU A 27 -11.48 5.13 -1.04
N SER A 28 -12.53 4.32 -1.13
CA SER A 28 -13.90 4.73 -0.80
C SER A 28 -14.11 4.95 0.71
N VAL A 29 -13.52 4.11 1.56
CA VAL A 29 -13.70 4.18 3.02
C VAL A 29 -12.95 5.38 3.62
N THR A 30 -11.94 5.89 2.91
CA THR A 30 -11.21 7.10 3.32
C THR A 30 -11.98 8.38 3.00
N THR A 31 -12.92 8.34 2.05
CA THR A 31 -13.64 9.54 1.54
C THR A 31 -15.10 9.63 1.98
N LYS A 32 -15.65 8.57 2.59
CA LYS A 32 -17.06 8.46 2.98
C LYS A 32 -17.22 8.21 4.49
N PRO A 33 -18.39 8.53 5.07
CA PRO A 33 -18.70 8.15 6.45
C PRO A 33 -18.66 6.63 6.62
N ILE A 34 -17.91 6.15 7.63
CA ILE A 34 -17.65 4.74 7.94
C ILE A 34 -18.95 3.91 8.08
N ALA A 35 -20.05 4.55 8.49
CA ALA A 35 -21.31 3.90 8.81
C ALA A 35 -22.02 3.20 7.62
N SER A 36 -21.62 3.44 6.36
CA SER A 36 -22.31 2.87 5.19
C SER A 36 -21.86 1.47 4.76
N ASP A 37 -20.71 0.97 5.23
CA ASP A 37 -20.06 -0.21 4.64
C ASP A 37 -19.58 -1.26 5.68
N ALA A 38 -20.35 -1.47 6.76
CA ALA A 38 -20.02 -2.43 7.83
C ALA A 38 -19.65 -3.84 7.32
N ALA A 39 -20.37 -4.36 6.32
CA ALA A 39 -20.09 -5.66 5.72
C ALA A 39 -18.71 -5.72 5.03
N LYS A 40 -18.30 -4.64 4.36
CA LYS A 40 -16.98 -4.56 3.70
C LYS A 40 -15.84 -4.35 4.69
N LEU A 41 -16.08 -3.57 5.74
CA LEU A 41 -15.14 -3.41 6.85
C LEU A 41 -14.78 -4.79 7.43
N TYR A 42 -15.78 -5.63 7.68
CA TYR A 42 -15.56 -7.00 8.16
C TYR A 42 -14.89 -7.88 7.10
N MET A 43 -15.38 -7.86 5.85
CA MET A 43 -14.83 -8.67 4.74
C MET A 43 -13.34 -8.41 4.49
N HIS A 44 -12.92 -7.14 4.55
CA HIS A 44 -11.54 -6.73 4.28
C HIS A 44 -10.69 -6.60 5.55
N ASN A 45 -11.22 -7.00 6.71
CA ASN A 45 -10.55 -6.92 8.00
C ASN A 45 -10.03 -5.51 8.35
N VAL A 46 -10.84 -4.48 8.04
CA VAL A 46 -10.56 -3.07 8.35
C VAL A 46 -11.50 -2.65 9.48
N PHE A 47 -11.12 -2.99 10.71
CA PHE A 47 -11.83 -2.60 11.92
C PHE A 47 -10.86 -2.45 13.11
N GLU A 48 -10.74 -3.43 14.00
CA GLU A 48 -10.01 -3.35 15.28
C GLU A 48 -8.52 -3.00 15.09
N ASP A 49 -7.72 -3.98 14.68
CA ASP A 49 -6.27 -3.81 14.47
C ASP A 49 -5.96 -2.95 13.23
N CYS A 50 -6.95 -2.72 12.37
CA CYS A 50 -6.79 -1.99 11.12
C CYS A 50 -7.88 -0.91 11.01
N PRO A 51 -7.85 0.13 11.85
CA PRO A 51 -8.90 1.13 11.89
C PRO A 51 -8.91 2.04 10.67
N VAL A 52 -10.08 2.51 10.29
CA VAL A 52 -10.19 3.62 9.32
C VAL A 52 -9.74 4.91 9.99
N PHE A 53 -8.82 5.64 9.36
CA PHE A 53 -8.35 6.95 9.83
C PHE A 53 -8.28 7.97 8.67
N PRO A 54 -8.34 9.28 8.97
CA PRO A 54 -8.19 10.32 7.95
C PRO A 54 -6.85 10.18 7.20
N GLY A 55 -6.91 10.01 5.88
CA GLY A 55 -5.72 9.83 5.05
C GLY A 55 -5.24 8.39 4.90
N LEU A 56 -5.99 7.38 5.34
CA LEU A 56 -5.64 5.96 5.21
C LEU A 56 -5.19 5.59 3.79
N TYR A 57 -5.98 5.92 2.77
CA TYR A 57 -5.61 5.61 1.38
C TYR A 57 -4.32 6.32 0.94
N ASP A 58 -4.14 7.57 1.33
CA ASP A 58 -2.92 8.32 1.02
C ASP A 58 -1.68 7.76 1.71
N PHE A 59 -1.83 7.27 2.95
CA PHE A 59 -0.78 6.55 3.67
C PHE A 59 -0.36 5.30 2.90
N CYS A 60 -1.32 4.48 2.46
CA CYS A 60 -1.06 3.27 1.68
C CYS A 60 -0.31 3.60 0.38
N ARG A 61 -0.77 4.63 -0.35
CA ARG A 61 -0.16 5.06 -1.61
C ARG A 61 1.28 5.54 -1.42
N SER A 62 1.55 6.33 -0.38
CA SER A 62 2.88 6.85 -0.10
C SER A 62 3.85 5.72 0.28
N SER A 63 3.43 4.80 1.15
CA SER A 63 4.27 3.67 1.57
C SER A 63 4.60 2.73 0.39
N ALA A 64 3.57 2.31 -0.35
CA ALA A 64 3.74 1.43 -1.52
C ALA A 64 4.60 2.09 -2.62
N GLY A 65 4.31 3.35 -2.94
CA GLY A 65 5.02 4.06 -4.00
C GLY A 65 6.50 4.33 -3.66
N SER A 66 6.81 4.54 -2.38
CA SER A 66 8.19 4.64 -1.90
C SER A 66 8.97 3.33 -2.11
N SER A 67 8.36 2.17 -1.80
CA SER A 67 8.99 0.86 -1.98
C SER A 67 9.13 0.49 -3.46
N ILE A 68 8.12 0.76 -4.29
CA ILE A 68 8.19 0.57 -5.75
C ILE A 68 9.29 1.46 -6.34
N GLY A 69 9.33 2.75 -5.98
CA GLY A 69 10.36 3.68 -6.47
C GLY A 69 11.78 3.25 -6.08
N GLY A 70 11.95 2.71 -4.86
CA GLY A 70 13.20 2.09 -4.43
C GLY A 70 13.60 0.89 -5.30
N ALA A 71 12.65 0.00 -5.62
CA ALA A 71 12.87 -1.13 -6.52
C ALA A 71 13.23 -0.69 -7.95
N VAL A 72 12.54 0.32 -8.50
CA VAL A 72 12.87 0.91 -9.81
C VAL A 72 14.30 1.46 -9.82
N ALA A 73 14.71 2.20 -8.79
CA ALA A 73 16.06 2.76 -8.70
C ALA A 73 17.15 1.66 -8.66
N LEU A 74 16.85 0.53 -8.03
CA LEU A 74 17.74 -0.65 -8.02
C LEU A 74 17.80 -1.31 -9.41
N ASN A 75 16.65 -1.54 -10.06
CA ASN A 75 16.59 -2.13 -11.40
C ASN A 75 17.31 -1.29 -12.46
N CYS A 76 17.15 0.03 -12.41
CA CYS A 76 17.81 0.98 -13.31
C CYS A 76 19.31 1.17 -13.02
N ARG A 77 19.81 0.60 -11.91
CA ARG A 77 21.18 0.80 -11.40
C ARG A 77 21.49 2.26 -11.03
N ASP A 78 20.46 3.07 -10.77
CA ASP A 78 20.59 4.44 -10.26
C ASP A 78 21.01 4.46 -8.78
N SER A 79 20.83 3.33 -8.08
CA SER A 79 21.25 3.15 -6.69
C SER A 79 21.68 1.71 -6.44
N VAL A 80 22.59 1.54 -5.48
CA VAL A 80 23.02 0.21 -5.00
C VAL A 80 22.31 -0.20 -3.70
N ILE A 81 21.78 0.79 -2.97
CA ILE A 81 20.99 0.63 -1.75
C ILE A 81 19.86 1.68 -1.80
N ALA A 82 18.62 1.25 -1.61
CA ALA A 82 17.46 2.11 -1.42
C ALA A 82 16.86 1.86 -0.03
N ILE A 83 16.46 2.91 0.67
CA ILE A 83 15.94 2.83 2.05
C ILE A 83 14.57 3.51 2.09
N ASN A 84 13.54 2.76 2.49
CA ASN A 84 12.21 3.28 2.78
C ASN A 84 11.77 2.85 4.19
N TRP A 85 11.86 3.76 5.16
CA TRP A 85 11.44 3.50 6.54
C TRP A 85 9.92 3.48 6.74
N SER A 86 9.17 4.03 5.79
CA SER A 86 7.70 4.04 5.83
C SER A 86 7.07 2.75 5.30
N GLY A 87 7.88 1.89 4.68
CA GLY A 87 7.49 0.59 4.15
C GLY A 87 7.66 -0.54 5.14
N GLY A 88 7.64 -1.77 4.63
CA GLY A 88 7.80 -2.97 5.44
C GLY A 88 6.50 -3.50 6.03
N LEU A 89 5.34 -3.11 5.48
CA LEU A 89 4.01 -3.50 5.96
C LEU A 89 3.65 -4.93 5.52
N HIS A 90 4.33 -5.89 6.13
CA HIS A 90 4.38 -7.28 5.69
C HIS A 90 3.16 -8.16 5.96
N HIS A 91 2.21 -7.71 6.80
CA HIS A 91 1.05 -8.52 7.17
C HIS A 91 -0.12 -8.40 6.19
N ALA A 92 -0.11 -7.40 5.30
CA ALA A 92 -1.21 -7.16 4.37
C ALA A 92 -1.40 -8.34 3.41
N MET A 93 -2.64 -8.81 3.29
CA MET A 93 -3.03 -9.92 2.44
C MET A 93 -3.56 -9.42 1.09
N ARG A 94 -3.79 -10.32 0.14
CA ARG A 94 -4.25 -9.95 -1.21
C ARG A 94 -5.55 -9.12 -1.21
N SER A 95 -6.49 -9.42 -0.32
CA SER A 95 -7.82 -8.80 -0.29
C SER A 95 -8.26 -8.35 1.10
N ALA A 96 -7.35 -8.24 2.06
CA ALA A 96 -7.66 -7.88 3.44
C ALA A 96 -6.45 -7.24 4.14
N ALA A 97 -6.74 -6.33 5.08
CA ALA A 97 -5.75 -5.79 5.98
C ALA A 97 -5.44 -6.81 7.10
N SER A 98 -4.28 -6.69 7.74
CA SER A 98 -3.93 -7.49 8.92
C SER A 98 -2.76 -6.83 9.66
N GLY A 99 -2.77 -6.85 10.99
CA GLY A 99 -1.64 -6.39 11.81
C GLY A 99 -1.13 -5.00 11.42
N PHE A 100 -2.02 -4.00 11.39
CA PHE A 100 -1.75 -2.61 10.99
C PHE A 100 -1.34 -2.41 9.51
N CYS A 101 -1.31 -3.47 8.70
CA CYS A 101 -0.88 -3.45 7.31
C CYS A 101 -2.09 -3.54 6.37
N TYR A 102 -2.23 -2.54 5.47
CA TYR A 102 -3.33 -2.47 4.50
C TYR A 102 -2.87 -2.80 3.08
N VAL A 103 -1.73 -2.27 2.65
CA VAL A 103 -1.11 -2.59 1.35
C VAL A 103 0.26 -3.20 1.60
N ASN A 104 0.56 -4.30 0.92
CA ASN A 104 1.81 -5.02 1.05
C ASN A 104 2.85 -4.41 0.08
N ASP A 105 3.50 -3.34 0.53
CA ASP A 105 4.51 -2.62 -0.25
C ASP A 105 5.73 -3.49 -0.61
N ILE A 106 6.04 -4.48 0.23
CA ILE A 106 7.13 -5.43 -0.01
C ILE A 106 6.83 -6.29 -1.23
N VAL A 107 5.64 -6.88 -1.31
CA VAL A 107 5.26 -7.72 -2.46
C VAL A 107 5.30 -6.90 -3.74
N LEU A 108 4.79 -5.66 -3.72
CA LEU A 108 4.80 -4.77 -4.88
C LEU A 108 6.23 -4.42 -5.32
N ALA A 109 7.12 -4.11 -4.37
CA ALA A 109 8.53 -3.87 -4.66
C ALA A 109 9.23 -5.12 -5.23
N ILE A 110 8.96 -6.31 -4.69
CA ILE A 110 9.52 -7.56 -5.21
C ILE A 110 9.00 -7.85 -6.63
N LEU A 111 7.72 -7.61 -6.91
CA LEU A 111 7.17 -7.74 -8.27
C LEU A 111 7.88 -6.80 -9.26
N GLU A 112 8.26 -5.60 -8.84
CA GLU A 112 9.08 -4.69 -9.64
C GLU A 112 10.49 -5.25 -9.86
N LEU A 113 11.16 -5.73 -8.80
CA LEU A 113 12.50 -6.33 -8.87
C LEU A 113 12.59 -7.58 -9.76
N LEU A 114 11.47 -8.23 -10.06
CA LEU A 114 11.38 -9.40 -10.92
C LEU A 114 11.24 -9.07 -12.42
N LYS A 115 11.24 -7.79 -12.80
CA LYS A 115 11.28 -7.34 -14.20
C LYS A 115 12.70 -7.39 -14.76
#